data_AF-A0A920CEX1-F1
#
_entry.id   AF-A0A920CEX1-F1
#
_cell.length_a   1.000
_cell.length_b   1.000
_cell.length_c   1.000
_cell.angle_alpha   90.00
_cell.angle_beta   90.00
_cell.angle_gamma   90.00
#
_symmetry.space_group_name_H-M   'P 1'
#
loop_
_entity.id
_entity.type
_entity.pdbx_description
1 polymer ?
#
loop_
_entity_poly.entity_id
_entity_poly.type
_entity_poly.pdbx_seq_one_letter_code
_entity_poly.pdbx_strand_id
1 'polypeptide(L)'
;MAEMHKTAEQDYMAGMKYKEIAEKYGVSLNTVKSWKQRHGWDRKKGAHKPKRAHTNKGGAPKGNKNAVGNRGGPGGPPGNDKAVTHGFFRKYLPAESLEIMEQLQTRSPLDIVWDNIMIQYTAIIRAQQIMYVRDRDDKTVEKIEEKDGNVIGERWEVQQAWDKQANFLQAQSRAMTTLQGLIKQYDELLKTELATEEQKARIEVLKAKVPNKDGIDPNAQITALADLINNPAPARVIDDD
;
A
#
# COMPACT_ATOMS: atom_id res chain seq x y z
N MET A 1 -28.14 30.58 54.25
CA MET A 1 -27.46 29.74 53.23
C MET A 1 -26.83 28.45 53.77
N ALA A 2 -26.51 28.33 55.07
CA ALA A 2 -25.83 27.15 55.64
C ALA A 2 -26.72 25.88 55.82
N GLU A 3 -28.00 25.93 55.51
CA GLU A 3 -28.95 24.82 55.74
C GLU A 3 -29.39 24.10 54.45
N MET A 4 -29.13 24.67 53.26
CA MET A 4 -29.64 24.13 51.98
C MET A 4 -29.07 22.73 51.64
N HIS A 5 -27.82 22.48 52.01
CA HIS A 5 -27.19 21.18 51.76
C HIS A 5 -27.78 20.07 52.65
N LYS A 6 -28.22 20.38 53.88
CA LYS A 6 -28.84 19.38 54.77
C LYS A 6 -30.20 18.91 54.27
N THR A 7 -31.02 19.84 53.77
CA THR A 7 -32.33 19.50 53.20
C THR A 7 -32.18 18.78 51.86
N ALA A 8 -31.19 19.19 51.04
CA ALA A 8 -30.85 18.49 49.81
C ALA A 8 -30.31 17.08 50.06
N GLU A 9 -29.63 16.84 51.18
CA GLU A 9 -29.21 15.50 51.62
C GLU A 9 -30.41 14.61 51.95
N GLN A 10 -31.43 15.15 52.64
CA GLN A 10 -32.67 14.41 52.93
C GLN A 10 -33.40 14.01 51.64
N ASP A 11 -33.52 14.92 50.67
CA ASP A 11 -34.11 14.61 49.36
C ASP A 11 -33.27 13.56 48.59
N TYR A 12 -31.95 13.69 48.66
CA TYR A 12 -30.99 12.70 48.13
C TYR A 12 -31.08 11.36 48.83
N MET A 13 -31.45 11.30 50.11
CA MET A 13 -31.70 10.05 50.83
C MET A 13 -33.07 9.47 50.49
N ALA A 14 -34.09 10.31 50.24
CA ALA A 14 -35.48 9.92 50.01
C ALA A 14 -35.78 9.28 48.64
N GLY A 15 -35.36 9.90 47.55
CA GLY A 15 -35.41 9.24 46.23
C GLY A 15 -34.67 9.98 45.12
N MET A 16 -34.48 11.27 45.34
CA MET A 16 -34.45 12.26 44.29
C MET A 16 -33.13 12.24 43.49
N LYS A 17 -33.22 12.42 42.18
CA LYS A 17 -32.03 12.51 41.32
C LYS A 17 -31.36 13.87 41.49
N TYR A 18 -30.05 13.94 41.26
CA TYR A 18 -29.31 15.21 41.37
C TYR A 18 -29.90 16.35 40.51
N LYS A 19 -30.51 16.04 39.37
CA LYS A 19 -31.14 17.03 38.49
C LYS A 19 -32.38 17.66 39.13
N GLU A 20 -33.21 16.84 39.78
CA GLU A 20 -34.44 17.28 40.46
C GLU A 20 -34.11 18.10 41.72
N ILE A 21 -33.05 17.71 42.46
CA ILE A 21 -32.54 18.48 43.60
C ILE A 21 -32.00 19.84 43.14
N ALA A 22 -31.25 19.87 42.03
CA ALA A 22 -30.71 21.12 41.47
C ALA A 22 -31.83 22.11 41.12
N GLU A 23 -32.89 21.63 40.48
CA GLU A 23 -34.07 22.42 40.12
C GLU A 23 -34.85 22.91 41.35
N LYS A 24 -35.11 22.02 42.32
CA LYS A 24 -35.85 22.34 43.56
C LYS A 24 -35.19 23.44 44.39
N TYR A 25 -33.86 23.45 44.46
CA TYR A 25 -33.10 24.42 45.25
C TYR A 25 -32.50 25.57 44.44
N GLY A 26 -32.79 25.65 43.13
CA GLY A 26 -32.30 26.71 42.24
C GLY A 26 -30.77 26.74 42.12
N VAL A 27 -30.10 25.59 42.22
CA VAL A 27 -28.64 25.46 42.16
C VAL A 27 -28.20 24.67 40.93
N SER A 28 -26.93 24.83 40.54
CA SER A 28 -26.38 24.03 39.44
C SER A 28 -26.26 22.55 39.82
N LEU A 29 -26.36 21.65 38.84
CA LEU A 29 -26.13 20.22 39.03
C LEU A 29 -24.71 19.92 39.58
N ASN A 30 -23.72 20.76 39.24
CA ASN A 30 -22.36 20.64 39.77
C ASN A 30 -22.28 21.04 41.25
N THR A 31 -23.12 21.98 41.71
CA THR A 31 -23.24 22.34 43.12
C THR A 31 -23.75 21.16 43.95
N VAL A 32 -24.79 20.46 43.47
CA VAL A 32 -25.33 19.26 44.14
C VAL A 32 -24.29 18.12 44.19
N LYS A 33 -23.55 17.90 43.08
CA LYS A 33 -22.44 16.93 43.05
C LYS A 33 -21.32 17.29 44.05
N SER A 34 -20.99 18.58 44.16
CA SER A 34 -20.00 19.09 45.11
C SER A 34 -20.45 18.87 46.56
N TRP A 35 -21.73 19.11 46.88
CA TRP A 35 -22.29 18.82 48.20
C TRP A 35 -22.22 17.33 48.55
N LYS A 36 -22.62 16.46 47.62
CA LYS A 36 -22.53 15.00 47.80
C LYS A 36 -21.11 14.54 48.11
N GLN A 37 -20.10 15.10 47.44
CA GLN A 37 -18.70 14.78 47.67
C GLN A 37 -18.17 15.37 48.99
N ARG A 38 -18.49 16.63 49.28
CA ARG A 38 -17.98 17.37 50.45
C ARG A 38 -18.59 16.89 51.76
N HIS A 39 -19.88 16.53 51.75
CA HIS A 39 -20.63 16.07 52.91
C HIS A 39 -20.82 14.55 52.94
N GLY A 40 -20.21 13.82 51.99
CA GLY A 40 -20.17 12.37 52.01
C GLY A 40 -21.53 11.68 51.91
N TRP A 41 -22.48 12.24 51.15
CA TRP A 41 -23.81 11.64 51.04
C TRP A 41 -23.69 10.25 50.40
N ASP A 42 -24.15 9.23 51.10
CA ASP A 42 -24.16 7.86 50.62
C ASP A 42 -25.54 7.22 50.83
N ARG A 43 -26.05 6.60 49.78
CA ARG A 43 -27.35 5.94 49.79
C ARG A 43 -27.16 4.44 49.71
N LYS A 44 -27.59 3.72 50.75
CA LYS A 44 -27.54 2.24 50.82
C LYS A 44 -28.39 1.50 49.77
N LYS A 45 -29.24 2.19 49.00
CA LYS A 45 -30.08 1.59 47.96
C LYS A 45 -29.31 1.45 46.64
N GLY A 46 -28.66 0.29 46.52
CA GLY A 46 -28.43 -0.45 45.27
C GLY A 46 -28.01 0.37 44.06
N ALA A 47 -26.71 0.69 43.97
CA ALA A 47 -26.10 0.90 42.67
C ALA A 47 -26.50 -0.29 41.77
N HIS A 48 -27.08 -0.02 40.60
CA HIS A 48 -27.25 -1.08 39.61
C HIS A 48 -25.90 -1.78 39.48
N LYS A 49 -25.87 -3.10 39.76
CA LYS A 49 -24.68 -3.90 39.50
C LYS A 49 -24.26 -3.55 38.07
N PRO A 50 -23.01 -3.13 37.82
CA PRO A 50 -22.56 -2.97 36.44
C PRO A 50 -22.88 -4.30 35.77
N LYS A 51 -23.73 -4.29 34.73
CA LYS A 51 -23.92 -5.48 33.89
C LYS A 51 -22.51 -5.84 33.48
N ARG A 52 -21.99 -6.94 34.06
CA ARG A 52 -20.70 -7.49 33.67
C ARG A 52 -20.82 -7.67 32.17
N ALA A 53 -20.08 -6.87 31.40
CA ALA A 53 -19.84 -7.22 30.01
C ALA A 53 -19.36 -8.67 30.05
N HIS A 54 -20.04 -9.57 29.34
CA HIS A 54 -19.58 -10.93 29.20
C HIS A 54 -18.11 -10.86 28.79
N THR A 55 -17.19 -11.16 29.69
CA THR A 55 -15.83 -11.51 29.30
C THR A 55 -15.99 -12.85 28.61
N ASN A 56 -16.22 -12.81 27.30
CA ASN A 56 -16.08 -13.96 26.43
C ASN A 56 -14.64 -14.44 26.62
N LYS A 57 -14.43 -15.38 27.54
CA LYS A 57 -13.27 -16.26 27.49
C LYS A 57 -13.52 -17.15 26.29
N GLY A 58 -13.14 -16.64 25.11
CA GLY A 58 -13.25 -17.36 23.85
C GLY A 58 -12.64 -18.74 24.00
N GLY A 59 -13.43 -19.77 23.75
CA GLY A 59 -13.00 -21.15 23.82
C GLY A 59 -14.13 -22.11 24.17
N ALA A 60 -14.10 -23.28 23.54
CA ALA A 60 -14.92 -24.40 23.97
C ALA A 60 -14.56 -24.80 25.42
N PRO A 61 -15.54 -25.26 26.23
CA PRO A 61 -15.28 -25.77 27.57
C PRO A 61 -14.19 -26.85 27.59
N LYS A 62 -13.37 -26.87 28.63
CA LYS A 62 -12.29 -27.85 28.80
C LYS A 62 -12.92 -29.26 28.87
N GLY A 63 -12.57 -30.13 27.92
CA GLY A 63 -13.18 -31.48 27.79
C GLY A 63 -14.32 -31.58 26.77
N ASN A 64 -14.58 -30.54 25.97
CA ASN A 64 -15.55 -30.59 24.89
C ASN A 64 -15.18 -31.65 23.83
N LYS A 65 -16.06 -32.64 23.61
CA LYS A 65 -15.91 -33.70 22.60
C LYS A 65 -16.60 -33.39 21.27
N ASN A 66 -17.12 -32.19 21.07
CA ASN A 66 -17.83 -31.77 19.84
C ASN A 66 -16.95 -31.82 18.57
N ALA A 67 -15.62 -31.96 18.68
CA ALA A 67 -14.72 -32.16 17.56
C ALA A 67 -14.40 -33.64 17.28
N VAL A 68 -14.74 -34.56 18.19
CA VAL A 68 -14.47 -35.99 18.04
C VAL A 68 -15.42 -36.55 16.98
N GLY A 69 -14.86 -36.96 15.84
CA GLY A 69 -15.62 -37.47 14.68
C GLY A 69 -16.09 -36.39 13.69
N ASN A 70 -15.89 -35.10 13.98
CA ASN A 70 -16.10 -34.02 13.02
C ASN A 70 -14.82 -33.81 12.20
N ARG A 71 -14.96 -33.59 10.88
CA ARG A 71 -13.87 -33.31 9.91
C ARG A 71 -13.13 -31.97 10.15
N GLY A 72 -13.23 -31.39 11.34
CA GLY A 72 -12.80 -30.03 11.64
C GLY A 72 -12.12 -29.87 12.99
N GLY A 73 -10.81 -30.13 13.01
CA GLY A 73 -9.85 -29.61 14.00
C GLY A 73 -8.46 -30.24 13.78
N PRO A 74 -7.37 -29.58 14.19
CA PRO A 74 -6.80 -28.35 13.64
C PRO A 74 -6.11 -28.59 12.28
N GLY A 75 -6.37 -27.71 11.30
CA GLY A 75 -5.84 -27.84 9.94
C GLY A 75 -6.76 -28.69 9.07
N GLY A 76 -7.41 -28.08 8.07
CA GLY A 76 -8.15 -28.86 7.08
C GLY A 76 -7.21 -29.77 6.28
N PRO A 77 -7.77 -30.70 5.47
CA PRO A 77 -6.98 -31.70 4.74
C PRO A 77 -5.80 -31.07 3.98
N PRO A 78 -4.69 -31.78 3.76
CA PRO A 78 -3.59 -31.29 2.92
C PRO A 78 -4.14 -30.76 1.59
N GLY A 79 -3.92 -29.47 1.29
CA GLY A 79 -4.58 -28.75 0.18
C GLY A 79 -5.82 -27.92 0.56
N ASN A 80 -6.10 -27.74 1.86
CA ASN A 80 -7.22 -26.93 2.34
C ASN A 80 -6.90 -25.43 2.33
N ASP A 81 -7.29 -24.76 1.25
CA ASP A 81 -7.16 -23.31 1.00
C ASP A 81 -8.17 -22.43 1.76
N LYS A 82 -8.69 -22.87 2.92
CA LYS A 82 -9.78 -22.15 3.64
C LYS A 82 -9.40 -20.79 4.24
N ALA A 83 -8.13 -20.40 4.16
CA ALA A 83 -7.63 -19.09 4.58
C ALA A 83 -7.16 -18.23 3.40
N VAL A 84 -7.43 -18.63 2.16
CA VAL A 84 -6.96 -17.90 0.96
C VAL A 84 -8.09 -17.02 0.44
N THR A 85 -7.85 -15.72 0.43
CA THR A 85 -8.81 -14.66 0.12
C THR A 85 -9.28 -14.67 -1.34
N HIS A 86 -8.60 -15.38 -2.26
CA HIS A 86 -8.77 -15.21 -3.72
C HIS A 86 -9.10 -16.53 -4.46
N GLY A 87 -10.06 -17.29 -3.92
CA GLY A 87 -10.45 -18.61 -4.45
C GLY A 87 -10.95 -18.65 -5.91
N PHE A 88 -11.35 -17.52 -6.51
CA PHE A 88 -11.82 -17.48 -7.92
C PHE A 88 -10.67 -17.62 -8.93
N PHE A 89 -9.54 -16.94 -8.70
CA PHE A 89 -8.45 -16.86 -9.68
C PHE A 89 -7.49 -18.05 -9.62
N ARG A 90 -7.46 -18.79 -8.50
CA ARG A 90 -6.60 -19.98 -8.31
C ARG A 90 -6.91 -21.14 -9.26
N LYS A 91 -8.13 -21.20 -9.80
CA LYS A 91 -8.50 -22.20 -10.81
C LYS A 91 -7.82 -21.98 -12.15
N TYR A 92 -7.36 -20.77 -12.41
CA TYR A 92 -6.89 -20.35 -13.73
C TYR A 92 -5.46 -19.80 -13.71
N LEU A 93 -4.96 -19.36 -12.55
CA LEU A 93 -3.65 -18.75 -12.39
C LEU A 93 -2.70 -19.65 -11.58
N PRO A 94 -1.40 -19.73 -11.98
CA PRO A 94 -0.39 -20.41 -11.19
C PRO A 94 -0.11 -19.66 -9.87
N ALA A 95 0.54 -20.35 -8.93
CA ALA A 95 0.78 -19.82 -7.57
C ALA A 95 1.57 -18.49 -7.57
N GLU A 96 2.58 -18.35 -8.43
CA GLU A 96 3.36 -17.10 -8.58
C GLU A 96 2.47 -15.93 -9.03
N SER A 97 1.59 -16.14 -10.01
CA SER A 97 0.68 -15.09 -10.49
C SER A 97 -0.37 -14.69 -9.44
N LEU A 98 -0.77 -15.60 -8.56
CA LEU A 98 -1.69 -15.30 -7.46
C LEU A 98 -1.04 -14.40 -6.41
N GLU A 99 0.22 -14.66 -6.07
CA GLU A 99 0.98 -13.83 -5.12
C GLU A 99 1.12 -12.40 -5.65
N ILE A 100 1.44 -12.24 -6.94
CA ILE A 100 1.49 -10.94 -7.60
C ILE A 100 0.13 -10.25 -7.57
N MET A 101 -0.95 -10.99 -7.81
CA MET A 101 -2.32 -10.46 -7.79
C MET A 101 -2.74 -9.98 -6.41
N GLU A 102 -2.41 -10.74 -5.35
CA GLU A 102 -2.67 -10.36 -3.95
C GLU A 102 -1.96 -9.05 -3.60
N GLN A 103 -0.68 -8.93 -3.97
CA GLN A 103 0.08 -7.71 -3.76
C GLN A 103 -0.55 -6.53 -4.53
N LEU A 104 -1.01 -6.75 -5.76
CA LEU A 104 -1.61 -5.71 -6.60
C LEU A 104 -2.95 -5.20 -6.05
N GLN A 105 -3.80 -6.08 -5.48
CA GLN A 105 -5.09 -5.68 -4.91
C GLN A 105 -4.96 -4.70 -3.73
N THR A 106 -3.83 -4.74 -3.03
CA THR A 106 -3.58 -3.86 -1.88
C THR A 106 -2.92 -2.54 -2.26
N ARG A 107 -2.45 -2.39 -3.51
CA ARG A 107 -1.78 -1.17 -3.98
C ARG A 107 -2.75 -0.13 -4.50
N SER A 108 -2.41 1.14 -4.28
CA SER A 108 -3.17 2.24 -4.85
C SER A 108 -2.94 2.32 -6.37
N PRO A 109 -3.89 2.85 -7.16
CA PRO A 109 -3.70 3.07 -8.59
C PRO A 109 -2.45 3.90 -8.90
N LEU A 110 -2.09 4.80 -8.00
CA LEU A 110 -0.92 5.66 -8.13
C LEU A 110 0.39 4.86 -7.99
N ASP A 111 0.47 3.98 -6.99
CA ASP A 111 1.63 3.11 -6.79
C ASP A 111 1.80 2.11 -7.94
N ILE A 112 0.70 1.62 -8.51
CA ILE A 112 0.74 0.72 -9.67
C ILE A 112 1.35 1.42 -10.90
N VAL A 113 0.94 2.66 -11.18
CA VAL A 113 1.52 3.42 -12.30
C VAL A 113 2.99 3.72 -12.03
N TRP A 114 3.36 4.05 -10.78
CA TRP A 114 4.74 4.24 -10.38
C TRP A 114 5.61 3.00 -10.58
N ASP A 115 5.13 1.83 -10.16
CA ASP A 115 5.85 0.56 -10.35
C ASP A 115 6.08 0.28 -11.83
N ASN A 116 5.09 0.56 -12.68
CA ASN A 116 5.23 0.41 -14.13
C ASN A 116 6.26 1.38 -14.73
N ILE A 117 6.33 2.63 -14.26
CA ILE A 117 7.39 3.59 -14.64
C ILE A 117 8.76 3.01 -14.30
N MET A 118 8.92 2.48 -13.09
CA MET A 118 10.18 1.89 -12.62
C MET A 118 10.57 0.65 -13.43
N ILE A 119 9.63 -0.25 -13.71
CA ILE A 119 9.87 -1.46 -14.53
C ILE A 119 10.29 -1.06 -15.93
N GLN A 120 9.55 -0.15 -16.58
CA GLN A 120 9.83 0.30 -17.94
C GLN A 120 11.20 0.97 -18.03
N TYR A 121 11.55 1.79 -17.05
CA TYR A 121 12.85 2.44 -16.96
C TYR A 121 13.99 1.43 -16.78
N THR A 122 13.83 0.48 -15.85
CA THR A 122 14.80 -0.59 -15.60
C THR A 122 15.03 -1.43 -16.86
N ALA A 123 13.96 -1.73 -17.60
CA ALA A 123 14.05 -2.44 -18.88
C ALA A 123 14.83 -1.64 -19.94
N ILE A 124 14.67 -0.32 -20.01
CA ILE A 124 15.43 0.55 -20.93
C ILE A 124 16.92 0.54 -20.60
N ILE A 125 17.30 0.69 -19.32
CA ILE A 125 18.70 0.62 -18.91
C ILE A 125 19.30 -0.75 -19.22
N ARG A 126 18.58 -1.83 -18.88
CA ARG A 126 19.05 -3.19 -19.16
C ARG A 126 19.20 -3.42 -20.67
N ALA A 127 18.28 -2.91 -21.48
CA ALA A 127 18.37 -2.99 -22.93
C ALA A 127 19.59 -2.26 -23.49
N GLN A 128 19.98 -1.10 -22.92
CA GLN A 128 21.20 -0.40 -23.30
C GLN A 128 22.45 -1.27 -23.10
N GLN A 129 22.53 -2.01 -21.99
CA GLN A 129 23.66 -2.88 -21.72
C GLN A 129 23.72 -4.09 -22.67
N ILE A 130 22.57 -4.61 -23.10
CA ILE A 130 22.47 -5.79 -23.95
C ILE A 130 22.64 -5.44 -25.44
N MET A 131 22.06 -4.33 -25.89
CA MET A 131 22.00 -3.94 -27.30
C MET A 131 23.10 -2.95 -27.72
N TYR A 132 24.07 -2.69 -26.84
CA TYR A 132 25.17 -1.76 -27.08
C TYR A 132 25.99 -2.16 -28.33
N VAL A 133 26.14 -1.22 -29.26
CA VAL A 133 27.06 -1.33 -30.40
C VAL A 133 28.33 -0.56 -30.06
N ARG A 134 29.47 -1.25 -29.99
CA ARG A 134 30.76 -0.69 -29.59
C ARG A 134 31.34 0.25 -30.65
N ASP A 135 31.32 -0.19 -31.90
CA ASP A 135 31.90 0.52 -33.03
C ASP A 135 31.28 0.06 -34.37
N ARG A 136 31.79 0.60 -35.48
CA ARG A 136 31.29 0.32 -36.84
C ARG A 136 31.42 -1.15 -37.24
N ASP A 137 32.36 -1.88 -36.66
CA ASP A 137 32.69 -3.25 -37.02
C ASP A 137 32.09 -4.28 -36.05
N ASP A 138 31.30 -3.84 -35.05
CA ASP A 138 30.56 -4.66 -34.08
C ASP A 138 29.38 -5.42 -34.73
N LYS A 139 29.75 -6.38 -35.58
CA LYS A 139 28.86 -7.34 -36.23
C LYS A 139 28.67 -8.57 -35.34
N THR A 140 27.43 -9.07 -35.30
CA THR A 140 27.12 -10.37 -34.69
C THR A 140 26.93 -11.38 -35.80
N VAL A 141 27.60 -12.53 -35.70
CA VAL A 141 27.49 -13.63 -36.67
C VAL A 141 27.14 -14.89 -35.88
N GLU A 142 25.98 -15.46 -36.15
CA GLU A 142 25.47 -16.64 -35.44
C GLU A 142 25.06 -17.72 -36.45
N LYS A 143 25.44 -18.98 -36.18
CA LYS A 143 25.05 -20.12 -37.01
C LYS A 143 23.65 -20.54 -36.61
N ILE A 144 22.69 -20.40 -37.52
CA ILE A 144 21.27 -20.66 -37.24
C ILE A 144 20.79 -22.00 -37.78
N GLU A 145 21.56 -22.64 -38.66
CA GLU A 145 21.20 -23.94 -39.22
C GLU A 145 22.45 -24.74 -39.58
N GLU A 146 22.48 -26.01 -39.17
CA GLU A 146 23.46 -27.01 -39.57
C GLU A 146 22.71 -28.24 -40.07
N LYS A 147 22.93 -28.59 -41.34
CA LYS A 147 22.40 -29.83 -41.93
C LYS A 147 23.55 -30.78 -42.17
N ASP A 148 23.41 -31.98 -41.62
CA ASP A 148 24.32 -33.09 -41.87
C ASP A 148 23.52 -34.30 -42.40
N GLY A 149 24.02 -34.92 -43.48
CA GLY A 149 23.30 -35.94 -44.26
C GLY A 149 23.55 -35.83 -45.77
N ASN A 150 22.58 -36.24 -46.60
CA ASN A 150 22.71 -36.26 -48.07
C ASN A 150 22.89 -34.86 -48.72
N VAL A 151 22.53 -33.79 -48.00
CA VAL A 151 22.82 -32.39 -48.35
C VAL A 151 23.46 -31.74 -47.12
N ILE A 152 24.76 -31.45 -47.23
CA ILE A 152 25.51 -30.72 -46.21
C ILE A 152 25.33 -29.23 -46.47
N GLY A 153 24.95 -28.46 -45.44
CA GLY A 153 24.78 -27.02 -45.57
C GLY A 153 24.73 -26.33 -44.23
N GLU A 154 25.34 -25.14 -44.19
CA GLU A 154 25.29 -24.24 -43.04
C GLU A 154 24.57 -22.96 -43.42
N ARG A 155 23.77 -22.42 -42.49
CA ARG A 155 23.16 -21.10 -42.62
C ARG A 155 23.61 -20.22 -41.47
N TRP A 156 24.05 -19.03 -41.84
CA TRP A 156 24.55 -18.01 -40.92
C TRP A 156 23.64 -16.79 -40.95
N GLU A 157 23.28 -16.27 -39.78
CA GLU A 157 22.67 -14.97 -39.60
C GLU A 157 23.76 -13.95 -39.28
N VAL A 158 23.74 -12.82 -39.98
CA VAL A 158 24.69 -11.72 -39.79
C VAL A 158 23.93 -10.46 -39.48
N GLN A 159 24.12 -9.92 -38.29
CA GLN A 159 23.57 -8.64 -37.87
C GLN A 159 24.68 -7.59 -37.94
N GLN A 160 24.51 -6.60 -38.82
CA GLN A 160 25.49 -5.53 -39.02
C GLN A 160 25.40 -4.50 -37.89
N ALA A 161 26.51 -3.86 -37.54
CA ALA A 161 26.57 -2.85 -36.47
C ALA A 161 25.56 -1.71 -36.66
N TRP A 162 25.41 -1.21 -37.89
CA TRP A 162 24.45 -0.13 -38.20
C TRP A 162 22.99 -0.58 -38.09
N ASP A 163 22.69 -1.85 -38.40
CA ASP A 163 21.35 -2.41 -38.28
C ASP A 163 20.99 -2.66 -36.81
N LYS A 164 21.92 -3.23 -36.03
CA LYS A 164 21.81 -3.35 -34.56
C LYS A 164 21.53 -1.99 -33.91
N GLN A 165 22.28 -0.95 -34.29
CA GLN A 165 22.11 0.40 -33.77
C GLN A 165 20.78 1.02 -34.18
N ALA A 166 20.34 0.85 -35.43
CA ALA A 166 19.06 1.35 -35.90
C ALA A 166 17.88 0.69 -35.17
N ASN A 167 17.92 -0.64 -35.02
CA ASN A 167 16.91 -1.40 -34.28
C ASN A 167 16.87 -1.02 -32.80
N PHE A 168 18.03 -0.80 -32.19
CA PHE A 168 18.15 -0.30 -30.82
C PHE A 168 17.49 1.08 -30.65
N LEU A 169 17.82 2.04 -31.52
CA LEU A 169 17.25 3.39 -31.46
C LEU A 169 15.73 3.38 -31.65
N GLN A 170 15.22 2.56 -32.56
CA GLN A 170 13.77 2.40 -32.76
C GLN A 170 13.07 1.80 -31.54
N ALA A 171 13.62 0.71 -30.98
CA ALA A 171 13.09 0.07 -29.78
C ALA A 171 13.10 1.03 -28.57
N GLN A 172 14.20 1.76 -28.41
CA GLN A 172 14.37 2.75 -27.34
C GLN A 172 13.38 3.91 -27.47
N SER A 173 13.19 4.47 -28.68
CA SER A 173 12.23 5.55 -28.93
C SER A 173 10.79 5.16 -28.56
N ARG A 174 10.38 3.93 -28.92
CA ARG A 174 9.07 3.38 -28.53
C ARG A 174 8.95 3.22 -27.01
N ALA A 175 9.96 2.65 -26.37
CA ALA A 175 9.99 2.48 -24.92
C ALA A 175 9.92 3.82 -24.16
N MET A 176 10.62 4.84 -24.65
CA MET A 176 10.58 6.19 -24.10
C MET A 176 9.21 6.85 -24.27
N THR A 177 8.56 6.65 -25.42
CA THR A 177 7.19 7.14 -25.65
C THR A 177 6.21 6.54 -24.64
N THR A 178 6.31 5.24 -24.37
CA THR A 178 5.51 4.57 -23.33
C THR A 178 5.81 5.15 -21.94
N LEU A 179 7.09 5.33 -21.59
CA LEU A 179 7.50 5.90 -20.30
C LEU A 179 6.92 7.31 -20.10
N GLN A 180 6.97 8.16 -21.12
CA GLN A 180 6.36 9.50 -21.09
C GLN A 180 4.84 9.43 -20.88
N GLY A 181 4.16 8.48 -21.52
CA GLY A 181 2.72 8.25 -21.32
C GLY A 181 2.39 7.85 -19.88
N LEU A 182 3.17 6.95 -19.29
CA LEU A 182 3.01 6.53 -17.89
C LEU A 182 3.23 7.69 -16.92
N ILE A 183 4.27 8.51 -17.14
CA ILE A 183 4.54 9.70 -16.32
C ILE A 183 3.37 10.69 -16.41
N LYS A 184 2.78 10.88 -17.59
CA LYS A 184 1.61 11.74 -17.76
C LYS A 184 0.38 11.20 -17.02
N GLN A 185 0.11 9.90 -17.11
CA GLN A 185 -0.98 9.26 -16.36
C GLN A 185 -0.78 9.41 -14.84
N TYR A 186 0.46 9.22 -14.36
CA TYR A 186 0.81 9.45 -12.96
C TYR A 186 0.55 10.91 -12.54
N ASP A 187 0.94 11.89 -13.36
CA ASP A 187 0.67 13.31 -13.11
C ASP A 187 -0.83 13.65 -13.04
N GLU A 188 -1.63 13.02 -13.90
CA GLU A 188 -3.08 13.20 -13.90
C GLU A 188 -3.72 12.62 -12.64
N LEU A 189 -3.26 11.44 -12.19
CA LEU A 189 -3.72 10.81 -10.94
C LEU A 189 -3.29 11.59 -9.68
N LEU A 190 -2.20 12.36 -9.73
CA LEU A 190 -1.80 13.22 -8.62
C LEU A 190 -2.76 14.42 -8.42
N LYS A 191 -3.50 14.81 -9.45
CA LYS A 191 -4.39 15.99 -9.41
C LYS A 191 -5.74 15.72 -8.74
N THR A 192 -6.10 14.46 -8.48
CA THR A 192 -7.42 14.06 -7.95
C THR A 192 -7.51 14.02 -6.41
N GLU A 193 -6.78 14.88 -5.71
CA GLU A 193 -6.91 15.22 -4.27
C GLU A 193 -6.51 14.19 -3.19
N LEU A 194 -6.01 13.00 -3.53
CA LEU A 194 -5.49 12.02 -2.54
C LEU A 194 -3.98 11.74 -2.64
N ALA A 195 -3.24 12.59 -3.36
CA ALA A 195 -1.80 12.47 -3.51
C ALA A 195 -1.06 12.96 -2.25
N THR A 196 -0.29 12.06 -1.62
CA THR A 196 0.63 12.42 -0.55
C THR A 196 1.73 13.36 -1.05
N GLU A 197 2.29 14.18 -0.16
CA GLU A 197 3.43 15.06 -0.47
C GLU A 197 4.62 14.28 -1.07
N GLU A 198 4.86 13.06 -0.59
CA GLU A 198 5.89 12.16 -1.12
C GLU A 198 5.65 11.79 -2.59
N GLN A 199 4.40 11.51 -2.95
CA GLN A 199 4.02 11.15 -4.32
C GLN A 199 4.16 12.32 -5.31
N LYS A 200 3.96 13.56 -4.83
CA LYS A 200 4.20 14.79 -5.61
C LYS A 200 5.69 15.08 -5.79
N ALA A 201 6.51 14.91 -4.75
CA ALA A 201 7.96 15.11 -4.86
C ALA A 201 8.61 14.15 -5.86
N ARG A 202 8.15 12.89 -5.92
CA ARG A 202 8.62 11.89 -6.88
C ARG A 202 8.44 12.33 -8.34
N ILE A 203 7.33 13.00 -8.68
CA ILE A 203 7.09 13.41 -10.07
C ILE A 203 7.90 14.63 -10.49
N GLU A 204 8.15 15.56 -9.57
CA GLU A 204 8.92 16.77 -9.86
C GLU A 204 10.36 16.41 -10.25
N VAL A 205 10.94 15.45 -9.54
CA VAL A 205 12.25 14.88 -9.85
C VAL A 205 12.26 14.16 -11.21
N LEU A 206 11.23 13.37 -11.52
CA LEU A 206 11.12 12.69 -12.82
C LEU A 206 10.95 13.67 -13.97
N LYS A 207 10.11 14.70 -13.82
CA LYS A 207 9.88 15.74 -14.83
C LYS A 207 11.13 16.59 -15.09
N ALA A 208 11.90 16.91 -14.04
CA ALA A 208 13.17 17.64 -14.19
C ALA A 208 14.21 16.86 -15.00
N LYS A 209 14.13 15.53 -14.99
CA LYS A 209 15.10 14.62 -15.62
C LYS A 209 14.61 14.01 -16.94
N VAL A 210 13.29 14.02 -17.18
CA VAL A 210 12.63 13.70 -18.46
C VAL A 210 12.02 14.99 -19.03
N PRO A 211 12.83 15.88 -19.63
CA PRO A 211 12.32 17.14 -20.15
C PRO A 211 11.33 16.91 -21.30
N ASN A 212 10.27 17.72 -21.31
CA ASN A 212 9.29 17.74 -22.38
C ASN A 212 9.93 18.26 -23.68
N LYS A 213 9.76 17.44 -24.72
CA LYS A 213 9.88 17.57 -26.19
C LYS A 213 10.62 18.69 -26.93
N ASP A 214 11.18 19.72 -26.32
CA ASP A 214 11.84 20.78 -27.07
C ASP A 214 13.36 20.60 -27.05
N GLY A 215 13.83 19.58 -27.80
CA GLY A 215 15.20 19.54 -28.32
C GLY A 215 16.28 18.82 -27.53
N ILE A 216 15.96 18.00 -26.51
CA ILE A 216 16.99 17.35 -25.68
C ILE A 216 17.18 15.87 -26.08
N ASP A 217 18.43 15.54 -26.40
CA ASP A 217 18.95 14.22 -26.76
C ASP A 217 18.41 13.11 -25.82
N PRO A 218 17.77 12.06 -26.35
CA PRO A 218 17.35 10.88 -25.57
C PRO A 218 18.45 10.33 -24.65
N ASN A 219 19.72 10.36 -25.08
CA ASN A 219 20.86 9.91 -24.27
C ASN A 219 21.11 10.80 -23.04
N ALA A 220 20.85 12.10 -23.12
CA ALA A 220 20.99 13.01 -21.99
C ALA A 220 19.93 12.74 -20.91
N GLN A 221 18.71 12.34 -21.32
CA GLN A 221 17.63 11.96 -20.39
C GLN A 221 17.96 10.67 -19.64
N ILE A 222 18.60 9.73 -20.32
CA ILE A 222 19.03 8.43 -19.77
C ILE A 222 20.06 8.61 -18.65
N THR A 223 21.09 9.44 -18.90
CA THR A 223 22.16 9.72 -17.92
C THR A 223 21.61 10.44 -16.69
N ALA A 224 20.73 11.43 -16.88
CA ALA A 224 20.13 12.18 -15.78
C ALA A 224 19.29 11.29 -14.83
N LEU A 225 18.59 10.30 -15.38
CA LEU A 225 17.80 9.34 -14.60
C LEU A 225 18.67 8.29 -13.89
N ALA A 226 19.75 7.82 -14.51
CA ALA A 226 20.65 6.82 -13.91
C ALA A 226 21.33 7.37 -12.65
N ASP A 227 21.69 8.66 -12.67
CA ASP A 227 22.24 9.37 -11.53
C ASP A 227 21.24 9.53 -10.36
N LEU A 228 19.92 9.47 -10.61
CA LEU A 228 18.90 9.60 -9.55
C LEU A 228 18.82 8.36 -8.65
N ILE A 229 18.95 7.19 -9.26
CA ILE A 229 18.83 5.91 -8.54
C ILE A 229 20.11 5.63 -7.75
N ASN A 230 21.26 6.01 -8.31
CA ASN A 230 22.56 5.87 -7.64
C ASN A 230 22.79 6.94 -6.57
N ASN A 231 22.10 8.08 -6.67
CA ASN A 231 22.23 9.18 -5.71
C ASN A 231 20.84 9.83 -5.45
N PRO A 232 19.99 9.18 -4.65
CA PRO A 232 18.68 9.73 -4.29
C PRO A 232 18.88 11.06 -3.54
N ALA A 233 18.07 12.06 -3.88
CA ALA A 233 18.13 13.36 -3.20
C ALA A 233 17.97 13.16 -1.68
N PRO A 234 18.81 13.82 -0.84
CA PRO A 234 18.71 13.67 0.60
C PRO A 234 17.32 14.11 1.06
N ALA A 235 16.70 13.32 1.94
CA ALA A 235 15.46 13.69 2.60
C ALA A 235 15.64 15.08 3.21
N ARG A 236 14.77 16.04 2.84
CA ARG A 236 14.78 17.35 3.46
C ARG A 236 14.48 17.15 4.94
N VAL A 237 15.44 17.53 5.79
CA VAL A 237 15.16 17.72 7.23
C VAL A 237 14.11 18.82 7.28
N ILE A 238 12.91 18.45 7.71
CA ILE A 238 11.90 19.43 8.08
C ILE A 238 12.39 20.00 9.40
N ASP A 239 12.94 21.21 9.36
CA ASP A 239 13.13 21.98 10.58
C ASP A 239 11.71 22.31 11.08
N ASP A 240 11.37 21.78 12.25
CA ASP A 240 10.15 22.09 12.98
C ASP A 240 10.24 23.56 13.47
N ASP A 241 9.66 24.49 12.70
CA ASP A 241 9.32 25.85 13.13
C ASP A 241 7.81 26.10 13.01
#